data_AF-A0A1U7CMU3-F1
#
_entry.id   AF-A0A1U7CMU3-F1
#
_cell.length_a   1.000
_cell.length_b   1.000
_cell.length_c   1.000
_cell.angle_alpha   90.00
_cell.angle_beta   90.00
_cell.angle_gamma   90.00
#
_symmetry.space_group_name_H-M   'P 1'
#
loop_
_entity.id
_entity.type
_entity.pdbx_description
1 polymer ?
#
loop_
_entity_poly.entity_id
_entity_poly.type
_entity_poly.pdbx_seq_one_letter_code
_entity_poly.pdbx_strand_id
1 'polypeptide(L)'
;MDQHIEQSAAPSTSSFLPSPVESQTWFWARCSLAAAVVVLVGLPLVVTGRIVWGEWQALREEERRAVDTAVVGYPNIYPRVSKASKPDPWFRVEGDTIFVWSGWKQGEGHCWFRAHLGDFERREMSEPIGRDVSQAIDYPMIENGGGPIWERIPGGAGVAGLALGGCSCAYPMTVLGKVLIVNDVIEDRPYLIHLDPFHESETPVSIFDARLEGHRITLGSSGLMFEGRHVLYDRGTESLWSDEGRGLVAFAGKYKGKELPLVTRVSAVAWDDWRDSHPGARLLIGSVDRKRGMPPE
;
A
#
# COMPACT_ATOMS: atom_id res chain seq x y z
N MET A 1 52.71 79.72 -80.63
CA MET A 1 51.62 80.60 -81.11
C MET A 1 50.36 80.22 -80.37
N ASP A 2 50.35 80.30 -79.04
CA ASP A 2 50.62 81.45 -78.14
C ASP A 2 49.25 81.81 -77.55
N GLN A 3 49.02 81.51 -76.27
CA GLN A 3 49.35 82.41 -75.15
C GLN A 3 48.57 83.73 -75.31
N HIS A 4 47.83 84.27 -74.36
CA HIS A 4 47.94 84.31 -72.90
C HIS A 4 46.82 85.31 -72.48
N ILE A 5 46.10 85.23 -71.36
CA ILE A 5 46.40 85.79 -70.02
C ILE A 5 45.00 85.87 -69.35
N GLU A 6 44.72 85.24 -68.22
CA GLU A 6 45.17 85.46 -66.83
C GLU A 6 44.35 86.50 -66.05
N GLN A 7 43.90 86.05 -64.86
CA GLN A 7 43.72 86.73 -63.56
C GLN A 7 42.34 86.46 -62.95
N SER A 8 42.13 86.34 -61.64
CA SER A 8 42.92 86.06 -60.42
C SER A 8 41.91 86.23 -59.26
N ALA A 9 41.96 85.37 -58.23
CA ALA A 9 41.75 85.69 -56.80
C ALA A 9 40.99 84.61 -55.99
N ALA A 10 41.74 83.90 -55.14
CA ALA A 10 41.57 83.73 -53.67
C ALA A 10 40.31 83.03 -53.06
N PRO A 11 40.42 82.52 -51.80
CA PRO A 11 40.04 81.14 -51.44
C PRO A 11 38.81 81.05 -50.51
N SER A 12 38.04 79.96 -50.53
CA SER A 12 37.01 79.71 -49.49
C SER A 12 36.56 78.25 -49.39
N THR A 13 36.90 77.64 -48.25
CA THR A 13 35.98 76.97 -47.31
C THR A 13 35.16 75.75 -47.74
N SER A 14 35.52 74.62 -47.13
CA SER A 14 34.67 73.52 -46.61
C SER A 14 33.16 73.63 -46.84
N SER A 15 32.58 72.59 -47.44
CA SER A 15 31.26 72.11 -47.04
C SER A 15 31.26 70.58 -47.00
N PHE A 16 31.43 70.05 -45.78
CA PHE A 16 30.93 68.72 -45.44
C PHE A 16 29.43 68.70 -45.80
N LEU A 17 29.04 67.93 -46.80
CA LEU A 17 27.65 67.58 -47.01
C LEU A 17 27.22 66.70 -45.81
N PRO A 18 26.20 67.08 -45.02
CA PRO A 18 25.66 66.19 -44.02
C PRO A 18 25.03 65.00 -44.73
N SER A 19 25.42 63.79 -44.35
CA SER A 19 24.75 62.55 -44.71
C SER A 19 23.25 62.68 -44.43
N PRO A 20 22.36 62.07 -45.25
CA PRO A 20 20.94 62.13 -44.95
C PRO A 20 20.72 61.45 -43.58
N VAL A 21 20.18 62.22 -42.63
CA VAL A 21 19.63 61.69 -41.38
C VAL A 21 18.36 60.94 -41.76
N GLU A 22 18.52 59.76 -42.34
CA GLU A 22 17.43 58.87 -42.71
C GLU A 22 16.92 58.19 -41.42
N SER A 23 16.20 59.00 -40.65
CA SER A 23 15.16 58.69 -39.68
C SER A 23 15.44 57.60 -38.62
N GLN A 24 16.16 57.99 -37.57
CA GLN A 24 16.12 57.33 -36.26
C GLN A 24 14.67 57.03 -35.81
N THR A 25 13.71 57.88 -36.19
CA THR A 25 12.27 57.71 -35.95
C THR A 25 11.65 56.48 -36.62
N TRP A 26 12.10 56.08 -37.82
CA TRP A 26 11.55 54.92 -38.53
C TRP A 26 12.06 53.60 -37.97
N PHE A 27 13.31 53.59 -37.48
CA PHE A 27 13.87 52.47 -36.73
C PHE A 27 13.06 52.21 -35.44
N TRP A 28 12.82 53.25 -34.63
CA TRP A 28 12.01 53.13 -33.40
C TRP A 28 10.55 52.74 -33.68
N ALA A 29 9.97 53.18 -34.79
CA ALA A 29 8.62 52.79 -35.19
C ALA A 29 8.53 51.28 -35.54
N ARG A 30 9.52 50.73 -36.24
CA ARG A 30 9.60 49.30 -36.55
C ARG A 30 9.83 48.45 -35.31
N CYS A 31 10.71 48.88 -34.40
CA CYS A 31 10.91 48.22 -33.11
C CYS A 31 9.63 48.22 -32.27
N SER A 32 8.90 49.34 -32.23
CA SER A 32 7.62 49.46 -31.51
C SER A 32 6.53 48.55 -32.11
N LEU A 33 6.44 48.47 -33.44
CA LEU A 33 5.50 47.59 -34.12
C LEU A 33 5.84 46.11 -33.88
N ALA A 34 7.12 45.74 -33.95
CA ALA A 34 7.57 44.38 -33.66
C ALA A 34 7.29 43.99 -32.20
N ALA A 35 7.56 44.89 -31.25
CA ALA A 35 7.22 44.68 -29.84
C ALA A 35 5.70 44.54 -29.64
N ALA A 36 4.89 45.37 -30.29
CA ALA A 36 3.44 45.26 -30.23
C ALA A 36 2.93 43.92 -30.78
N VAL A 37 3.49 43.41 -31.89
CA VAL A 37 3.14 42.09 -32.43
C VAL A 37 3.57 40.97 -31.49
N VAL A 38 4.77 41.05 -30.90
CA VAL A 38 5.24 40.07 -29.90
C VAL A 38 4.33 40.05 -28.68
N VAL A 39 3.84 41.20 -28.22
CA VAL A 39 2.88 41.27 -27.11
C VAL A 39 1.52 40.72 -27.54
N LEU A 40 1.01 41.12 -28.71
CA LEU A 40 -0.33 40.76 -29.19
C LEU A 40 -0.44 39.28 -29.53
N VAL A 41 0.65 38.62 -29.93
CA VAL A 41 0.68 37.18 -30.22
C VAL A 41 1.21 36.37 -29.03
N GLY A 42 2.29 36.83 -28.39
CA GLY A 42 2.95 36.13 -27.30
C GLY A 42 2.14 36.08 -26.03
N LEU A 43 1.43 37.18 -25.68
CA LEU A 43 0.64 37.22 -24.45
C LEU A 43 -0.56 36.27 -24.52
N PRO A 44 -1.37 36.22 -25.61
CA PRO A 44 -2.40 35.19 -25.75
C PRO A 44 -1.84 33.76 -25.79
N LEU A 45 -0.68 33.52 -26.44
CA LEU A 45 -0.05 32.19 -26.46
C LEU A 45 0.37 31.73 -25.06
N VAL A 46 0.93 32.61 -24.24
CA VAL A 46 1.31 32.28 -22.86
C VAL A 46 0.07 32.05 -22.01
N VAL A 47 -0.97 32.87 -22.17
CA VAL A 47 -2.23 32.71 -21.42
C VAL A 47 -2.93 31.42 -21.80
N THR A 48 -3.15 31.17 -23.09
CA THR A 48 -3.77 29.93 -23.58
C THR A 48 -2.91 28.71 -23.27
N GLY A 49 -1.59 28.80 -23.43
CA GLY A 49 -0.66 27.74 -23.04
C GLY A 49 -0.73 27.39 -21.55
N ARG A 50 -0.88 28.40 -20.67
CA ARG A 50 -1.09 28.17 -19.23
C ARG A 50 -2.42 27.49 -18.94
N ILE A 51 -3.49 27.87 -19.63
CA ILE A 51 -4.81 27.25 -19.48
C ILE A 51 -4.76 25.79 -19.91
N VAL A 52 -4.25 25.51 -21.12
CA VAL A 52 -4.10 24.14 -21.65
C VAL A 52 -3.19 23.30 -20.76
N TRP A 53 -2.10 23.87 -20.24
CA TRP A 53 -1.24 23.18 -19.29
C TRP A 53 -1.98 22.84 -17.98
N GLY A 54 -2.78 23.78 -17.46
CA GLY A 54 -3.61 23.55 -16.28
C GLY A 54 -4.65 22.45 -16.49
N GLU A 55 -5.36 22.49 -17.63
CA GLU A 55 -6.32 21.45 -18.02
C GLU A 55 -5.65 20.09 -18.19
N TRP A 56 -4.48 20.04 -18.83
CA TRP A 56 -3.71 18.81 -18.99
C TRP A 56 -3.27 18.21 -17.65
N GLN A 57 -2.81 19.03 -16.71
CA GLN A 57 -2.46 18.61 -15.35
C GLN A 57 -3.70 18.09 -14.60
N ALA A 58 -4.84 18.77 -14.73
CA ALA A 58 -6.09 18.35 -14.12
C ALA A 58 -6.56 16.99 -14.68
N LEU A 59 -6.51 16.81 -16.00
CA LEU A 59 -6.85 15.54 -16.65
C LEU A 59 -5.91 14.41 -16.22
N ARG A 60 -4.60 14.67 -16.13
CA ARG A 60 -3.61 13.70 -15.61
C ARG A 60 -3.91 13.26 -14.18
N GLU A 61 -4.31 14.20 -13.33
CA GLU A 61 -4.69 13.93 -11.94
C GLU A 61 -6.00 13.15 -11.85
N GLU A 62 -7.00 13.48 -12.66
CA GLU A 62 -8.26 12.73 -12.75
C GLU A 62 -8.03 11.29 -13.24
N GLU A 63 -7.20 11.11 -14.28
CA GLU A 63 -6.82 9.80 -14.79
C GLU A 63 -6.14 8.97 -13.69
N ARG A 64 -5.17 9.55 -12.96
CA ARG A 64 -4.51 8.88 -11.83
C ARG A 64 -5.52 8.46 -10.76
N ARG A 65 -6.45 9.34 -10.36
CA ARG A 65 -7.50 9.01 -9.37
C ARG A 65 -8.44 7.90 -9.86
N ALA A 66 -8.78 7.90 -11.14
CA ALA A 66 -9.63 6.86 -11.73
C ALA A 66 -8.91 5.50 -11.71
N VAL A 67 -7.61 5.47 -12.00
CA VAL A 67 -6.79 4.26 -11.89
C VAL A 67 -6.64 3.81 -10.44
N ASP A 68 -6.37 4.71 -9.50
CA ASP A 68 -6.21 4.40 -8.08
C ASP A 68 -7.50 3.89 -7.42
N THR A 69 -8.67 4.22 -7.98
CA THR A 69 -9.99 3.75 -7.52
C THR A 69 -10.48 2.50 -8.26
N ALA A 70 -9.70 1.97 -9.20
CA ALA A 70 -10.07 0.77 -9.94
C ALA A 70 -10.25 -0.43 -8.99
N VAL A 71 -11.38 -1.12 -9.13
CA VAL A 71 -11.69 -2.28 -8.29
C VAL A 71 -10.89 -3.49 -8.77
N VAL A 72 -9.90 -3.88 -7.98
CA VAL A 72 -9.18 -5.15 -8.18
C VAL A 72 -9.95 -6.29 -7.53
N GLY A 73 -10.43 -7.22 -8.33
CA GLY A 73 -11.08 -8.45 -7.86
C GLY A 73 -10.07 -9.50 -7.44
N TYR A 74 -10.02 -9.84 -6.15
CA TYR A 74 -9.18 -10.91 -5.61
C TYR A 74 -10.03 -12.18 -5.39
N PRO A 75 -9.74 -13.31 -6.03
CA PRO A 75 -10.61 -14.47 -5.92
C PRO A 75 -10.55 -15.10 -4.52
N ASN A 76 -11.71 -15.59 -4.07
CA ASN A 76 -11.90 -16.22 -2.76
C ASN A 76 -11.48 -15.35 -1.57
N ILE A 77 -11.62 -14.02 -1.69
CA ILE A 77 -11.50 -13.06 -0.58
C ILE A 77 -12.88 -12.54 -0.23
N TYR A 78 -13.48 -13.09 0.83
CA TYR A 78 -14.78 -12.66 1.34
C TYR A 78 -14.86 -12.93 2.86
N PRO A 79 -15.60 -12.12 3.63
CA PRO A 79 -15.81 -12.37 5.05
C PRO A 79 -16.69 -13.60 5.26
N ARG A 80 -16.49 -14.33 6.36
CA ARG A 80 -17.45 -15.32 6.83
C ARG A 80 -18.37 -14.68 7.86
N VAL A 81 -19.48 -14.13 7.39
CA VAL A 81 -20.47 -13.52 8.28
C VAL A 81 -21.20 -14.62 9.05
N SER A 82 -20.93 -14.73 10.35
CA SER A 82 -21.76 -15.51 11.26
C SER A 82 -22.99 -14.70 11.63
N LYS A 83 -24.18 -15.30 11.46
CA LYS A 83 -25.46 -14.70 11.92
C LYS A 83 -25.81 -15.13 13.35
N ALA A 84 -24.97 -15.92 14.01
CA ALA A 84 -25.24 -16.40 15.34
C ALA A 84 -25.04 -15.27 16.36
N SER A 85 -26.05 -15.01 17.17
CA SER A 85 -25.92 -14.14 18.34
C SER A 85 -25.07 -14.85 19.38
N LYS A 86 -24.08 -14.15 19.94
CA LYS A 86 -23.34 -14.64 21.09
C LYS A 86 -24.29 -14.83 22.29
N PRO A 87 -24.07 -15.84 23.13
CA PRO A 87 -24.88 -16.06 24.33
C PRO A 87 -24.56 -15.00 25.40
N ASP A 88 -25.44 -14.82 26.36
CA ASP A 88 -25.21 -14.02 27.57
C ASP A 88 -25.29 -14.95 28.80
N PRO A 89 -24.19 -15.18 29.55
CA PRO A 89 -22.87 -14.58 29.37
C PRO A 89 -22.03 -15.27 28.28
N TRP A 90 -21.33 -14.49 27.47
CA TRP A 90 -20.36 -14.97 26.48
C TRP A 90 -18.98 -15.29 27.09
N PHE A 91 -18.79 -14.97 28.36
CA PHE A 91 -17.61 -15.29 29.16
C PHE A 91 -18.07 -15.94 30.46
N ARG A 92 -17.49 -17.09 30.82
CA ARG A 92 -17.77 -17.73 32.10
C ARG A 92 -16.54 -18.43 32.63
N VAL A 93 -16.55 -18.68 33.94
CA VAL A 93 -15.52 -19.44 34.63
C VAL A 93 -16.20 -20.61 35.30
N GLU A 94 -15.71 -21.82 35.05
CA GLU A 94 -16.17 -23.06 35.67
C GLU A 94 -14.96 -23.77 36.28
N GLY A 95 -14.89 -23.80 37.61
CA GLY A 95 -13.69 -24.31 38.31
C GLY A 95 -12.46 -23.46 38.00
N ASP A 96 -11.44 -24.11 37.44
CA ASP A 96 -10.18 -23.49 36.99
C ASP A 96 -10.20 -23.13 35.50
N THR A 97 -11.31 -23.35 34.79
CA THR A 97 -11.39 -23.17 33.35
C THR A 97 -12.19 -21.91 32.99
N ILE A 98 -11.57 -21.05 32.19
CA ILE A 98 -12.19 -19.91 31.54
C ILE A 98 -12.75 -20.35 30.18
N PHE A 99 -14.00 -20.00 29.92
CA PHE A 99 -14.65 -20.17 28.63
C PHE A 99 -14.93 -18.81 28.00
N VAL A 100 -14.41 -18.60 26.79
CA VAL A 100 -14.68 -17.41 25.97
C VAL A 100 -15.39 -17.83 24.71
N TRP A 101 -16.55 -17.24 24.43
CA TRP A 101 -17.33 -17.59 23.25
C TRP A 101 -16.52 -17.35 21.97
N SER A 102 -16.41 -18.39 21.14
CA SER A 102 -15.59 -18.35 19.92
C SER A 102 -16.41 -18.42 18.63
N GLY A 103 -17.73 -18.56 18.72
CA GLY A 103 -18.59 -18.61 17.54
C GLY A 103 -19.67 -19.66 17.63
N TRP A 104 -20.23 -20.01 16.48
CA TRP A 104 -21.25 -21.03 16.35
C TRP A 104 -20.96 -21.91 15.14
N LYS A 105 -21.18 -23.21 15.29
CA LYS A 105 -21.03 -24.17 14.20
C LYS A 105 -22.27 -25.05 14.09
N GLN A 106 -22.73 -25.25 12.86
CA GLN A 106 -23.88 -26.09 12.58
C GLN A 106 -23.62 -27.53 13.04
N GLY A 107 -24.54 -28.08 13.82
CA GLY A 107 -24.42 -29.41 14.42
C GLY A 107 -23.67 -29.45 15.75
N GLU A 108 -22.89 -28.42 16.10
CA GLU A 108 -22.16 -28.34 17.38
C GLU A 108 -22.76 -27.30 18.33
N GLY A 109 -23.34 -26.22 17.81
CA GLY A 109 -23.85 -25.11 18.60
C GLY A 109 -22.78 -24.06 18.91
N HIS A 110 -22.87 -23.43 20.10
CA HIS A 110 -21.91 -22.43 20.54
C HIS A 110 -20.55 -23.07 20.84
N CYS A 111 -19.52 -22.54 20.20
CA CYS A 111 -18.13 -22.93 20.41
C CYS A 111 -17.46 -21.98 21.44
N TRP A 112 -16.41 -22.47 22.09
CA TRP A 112 -15.73 -21.77 23.17
C TRP A 112 -14.23 -22.01 23.09
N PHE A 113 -13.44 -20.95 23.14
CA PHE A 113 -12.04 -21.06 23.53
C PHE A 113 -11.96 -21.38 25.02
N ARG A 114 -10.95 -22.17 25.39
CA ARG A 114 -10.69 -22.58 26.76
C ARG A 114 -9.34 -22.05 27.19
N ALA A 115 -9.29 -21.48 28.39
CA ALA A 115 -8.07 -21.03 29.03
C ALA A 115 -8.11 -21.42 30.51
N HIS A 116 -6.95 -21.40 31.18
CA HIS A 116 -6.89 -21.64 32.61
C HIS A 116 -7.07 -20.33 33.38
N LEU A 117 -7.63 -20.40 34.59
CA LEU A 117 -7.74 -19.26 35.48
C LEU A 117 -6.33 -18.71 35.79
N GLY A 118 -6.15 -17.41 35.60
CA GLY A 118 -4.83 -16.76 35.71
C GLY A 118 -4.01 -16.76 34.43
N ASP A 119 -4.51 -17.29 33.31
CA ASP A 119 -3.91 -17.05 31.98
C ASP A 119 -4.04 -15.58 31.58
N PHE A 120 -5.16 -14.94 31.92
CA PHE A 120 -5.44 -13.52 31.71
C PHE A 120 -6.59 -13.06 32.61
N GLU A 121 -6.73 -11.75 32.76
CA GLU A 121 -7.87 -11.15 33.45
C GLU A 121 -9.00 -10.82 32.48
N ARG A 122 -10.25 -10.94 32.93
CA ARG A 122 -11.41 -10.67 32.10
C ARG A 122 -11.38 -9.26 31.46
N ARG A 123 -10.94 -8.25 32.20
CA ARG A 123 -10.93 -6.84 31.76
C ARG A 123 -9.97 -6.55 30.60
N GLU A 124 -8.98 -7.41 30.39
CA GLU A 124 -7.99 -7.28 29.31
C GLU A 124 -8.55 -7.75 27.97
N MET A 125 -9.66 -8.51 28.00
CA MET A 125 -10.28 -9.11 26.83
C MET A 125 -11.46 -8.27 26.32
N SER A 126 -11.52 -8.06 25.01
CA SER A 126 -12.68 -7.46 24.36
C SER A 126 -13.88 -8.40 24.33
N GLU A 127 -15.03 -7.85 23.95
CA GLU A 127 -16.16 -8.67 23.53
C GLU A 127 -15.80 -9.46 22.24
N PRO A 128 -16.12 -10.76 22.16
CA PRO A 128 -15.89 -11.56 20.97
C PRO A 128 -16.89 -11.20 19.87
N ILE A 129 -16.36 -11.13 18.65
CA ILE A 129 -17.17 -11.11 17.42
C ILE A 129 -17.29 -12.50 16.78
N GLY A 130 -16.54 -13.48 17.30
CA GLY A 130 -16.47 -14.85 16.80
C GLY A 130 -15.25 -15.10 15.92
N ARG A 131 -14.75 -16.34 15.93
CA ARG A 131 -13.57 -16.74 15.16
C ARG A 131 -13.83 -16.76 13.67
N ASP A 132 -12.78 -16.49 12.90
CA ASP A 132 -12.73 -16.49 11.44
C ASP A 132 -13.76 -15.58 10.76
N VAL A 133 -14.24 -14.51 11.41
CA VAL A 133 -15.02 -13.46 10.72
C VAL A 133 -14.20 -12.88 9.57
N SER A 134 -12.95 -12.50 9.87
CA SER A 134 -11.88 -12.32 8.88
C SER A 134 -11.20 -13.66 8.66
N GLN A 135 -11.44 -14.29 7.53
CA GLN A 135 -10.93 -15.62 7.26
C GLN A 135 -9.46 -15.56 6.77
N ALA A 136 -8.55 -16.12 7.56
CA ALA A 136 -7.14 -16.27 7.22
C ALA A 136 -6.94 -17.04 5.89
N ILE A 137 -5.92 -16.67 5.12
CA ILE A 137 -5.52 -17.40 3.90
C ILE A 137 -4.54 -18.50 4.28
N ASP A 138 -4.90 -19.76 4.04
CA ASP A 138 -4.04 -20.91 4.36
C ASP A 138 -3.32 -21.49 3.14
N TYR A 139 -3.88 -21.23 1.95
CA TYR A 139 -3.34 -21.62 0.67
C TYR A 139 -3.31 -20.39 -0.23
N PRO A 140 -2.23 -19.60 -0.18
CA PRO A 140 -2.08 -18.43 -1.04
C PRO A 140 -2.18 -18.80 -2.52
N MET A 141 -2.97 -18.03 -3.26
CA MET A 141 -2.96 -18.06 -4.71
C MET A 141 -2.01 -16.97 -5.19
N ILE A 142 -1.08 -17.33 -6.07
CA ILE A 142 0.10 -16.50 -6.39
C ILE A 142 0.20 -16.28 -7.90
N GLU A 143 0.54 -15.05 -8.29
CA GLU A 143 1.08 -14.70 -9.61
C GLU A 143 2.58 -14.39 -9.47
N ASN A 144 3.40 -14.81 -10.44
CA ASN A 144 4.86 -14.65 -10.37
C ASN A 144 5.33 -13.77 -11.53
N GLY A 145 5.84 -12.58 -11.21
CA GLY A 145 6.44 -11.67 -12.20
C GLY A 145 5.53 -11.26 -13.36
N GLY A 146 4.21 -11.26 -13.14
CA GLY A 146 3.22 -10.97 -14.16
C GLY A 146 1.92 -11.73 -13.94
N GLY A 147 0.87 -11.30 -14.65
CA GLY A 147 -0.43 -11.94 -14.62
C GLY A 147 -1.60 -10.95 -14.67
N PRO A 148 -2.84 -11.47 -14.83
CA PRO A 148 -4.01 -10.61 -14.95
C PRO A 148 -4.28 -9.70 -13.76
N ILE A 149 -3.98 -10.12 -12.52
CA ILE A 149 -4.17 -9.25 -11.35
C ILE A 149 -2.97 -8.34 -11.16
N TRP A 150 -1.76 -8.84 -11.37
CA TRP A 150 -0.51 -8.07 -11.39
C TRP A 150 -0.59 -6.79 -12.22
N GLU A 151 -1.15 -6.89 -13.43
CA GLU A 151 -1.32 -5.76 -14.35
C GLU A 151 -2.43 -4.77 -13.95
N ARG A 152 -3.36 -5.19 -13.07
CA ARG A 152 -4.53 -4.39 -12.67
C ARG A 152 -4.34 -3.66 -11.35
N ILE A 153 -3.34 -4.02 -10.54
CA ILE A 153 -3.07 -3.32 -9.29
C ILE A 153 -2.61 -1.90 -9.64
N PRO A 154 -3.28 -0.85 -9.11
CA PRO A 154 -2.86 0.53 -9.32
C PRO A 154 -1.44 0.75 -8.81
N GLY A 155 -0.64 1.53 -9.54
CA GLY A 155 0.76 1.75 -9.20
C GLY A 155 1.00 2.34 -7.80
N GLY A 156 0.10 3.22 -7.35
CA GLY A 156 0.13 3.80 -6.01
C GLY A 156 -0.45 2.92 -4.90
N ALA A 157 -1.00 1.74 -5.23
CA ALA A 157 -1.61 0.87 -4.24
C ALA A 157 -0.55 0.32 -3.27
N GLY A 158 -0.87 0.34 -1.98
CA GLY A 158 0.04 -0.15 -0.94
C GLY A 158 0.19 -1.68 -0.98
N VAL A 159 1.43 -2.15 -0.96
CA VAL A 159 1.79 -3.56 -0.80
C VAL A 159 2.80 -3.71 0.34
N ALA A 160 2.65 -4.78 1.12
CA ALA A 160 3.69 -5.22 2.03
C ALA A 160 4.69 -6.06 1.23
N GLY A 161 5.86 -5.49 0.95
CA GLY A 161 6.96 -6.12 0.23
C GLY A 161 7.87 -6.89 1.20
N LEU A 162 8.10 -8.17 0.93
CA LEU A 162 8.99 -9.03 1.72
C LEU A 162 10.06 -9.63 0.82
N ALA A 163 11.33 -9.33 1.08
CA ALA A 163 12.47 -9.96 0.41
C ALA A 163 13.23 -10.84 1.41
N LEU A 164 13.20 -12.16 1.21
CA LEU A 164 13.88 -13.15 2.05
C LEU A 164 14.53 -14.21 1.16
N GLY A 165 15.79 -14.54 1.42
CA GLY A 165 16.43 -15.71 0.80
C GLY A 165 16.64 -15.66 -0.73
N GLY A 166 16.40 -14.51 -1.37
CA GLY A 166 16.36 -14.40 -2.84
C GLY A 166 14.95 -14.47 -3.43
N CYS A 167 13.94 -14.80 -2.60
CA CYS A 167 12.54 -14.71 -2.95
C CYS A 167 11.96 -13.36 -2.51
N SER A 168 11.37 -12.63 -3.45
CA SER A 168 10.58 -11.43 -3.19
C SER A 168 9.09 -11.76 -3.26
N CYS A 169 8.33 -11.26 -2.28
CA CYS A 169 6.89 -11.44 -2.16
C CYS A 169 6.21 -10.09 -2.00
N ALA A 170 4.99 -9.95 -2.52
CA ALA A 170 4.14 -8.78 -2.37
C ALA A 170 2.77 -9.22 -1.85
N TYR A 171 2.35 -8.60 -0.76
CA TYR A 171 1.03 -8.83 -0.16
C TYR A 171 0.22 -7.53 -0.23
N PRO A 172 -0.79 -7.44 -1.13
CA PRO A 172 -1.58 -6.22 -1.25
C PRO A 172 -2.29 -5.85 0.05
N MET A 173 -2.17 -4.59 0.48
CA MET A 173 -2.79 -4.13 1.73
C MET A 173 -4.31 -4.24 1.69
N THR A 174 -4.93 -4.09 0.51
CA THR A 174 -6.37 -4.34 0.29
C THR A 174 -6.78 -5.78 0.59
N VAL A 175 -5.91 -6.76 0.37
CA VAL A 175 -6.17 -8.16 0.71
C VAL A 175 -5.93 -8.38 2.19
N LEU A 176 -4.77 -7.96 2.71
CA LEU A 176 -4.42 -8.10 4.12
C LEU A 176 -5.45 -7.45 5.04
N GLY A 177 -5.97 -6.26 4.69
CA GLY A 177 -7.04 -5.59 5.46
C GLY A 177 -8.36 -6.37 5.54
N LYS A 178 -8.59 -7.35 4.65
CA LYS A 178 -9.80 -8.19 4.65
C LYS A 178 -9.58 -9.53 5.37
N VAL A 179 -8.39 -10.11 5.24
CA VAL A 179 -8.11 -11.46 5.77
C VAL A 179 -7.32 -11.45 7.07
N LEU A 180 -6.61 -10.35 7.34
CA LEU A 180 -5.71 -10.06 8.47
C LEU A 180 -4.50 -11.01 8.60
N ILE A 181 -4.63 -12.27 8.19
CA ILE A 181 -3.66 -13.33 8.37
C ILE A 181 -3.48 -14.09 7.06
N VAL A 182 -2.22 -14.35 6.71
CA VAL A 182 -1.82 -15.27 5.62
C VAL A 182 -0.80 -16.25 6.19
N ASN A 183 -1.15 -17.54 6.19
CA ASN A 183 -0.25 -18.64 6.49
C ASN A 183 0.44 -19.07 5.18
N ASP A 184 1.54 -18.42 4.80
CA ASP A 184 2.27 -18.71 3.56
C ASP A 184 3.42 -19.71 3.77
N VAL A 185 3.85 -20.34 2.69
CA VAL A 185 5.08 -21.13 2.62
C VAL A 185 5.98 -20.51 1.55
N ILE A 186 7.12 -20.00 1.98
CA ILE A 186 8.10 -19.33 1.12
C ILE A 186 9.37 -20.19 1.16
N GLU A 187 9.82 -20.69 0.02
CA GLU A 187 11.00 -21.56 -0.08
C GLU A 187 10.97 -22.72 0.96
N ASP A 188 9.83 -23.43 1.01
CA ASP A 188 9.56 -24.55 1.92
C ASP A 188 9.58 -24.21 3.43
N ARG A 189 9.56 -22.92 3.79
CA ARG A 189 9.47 -22.45 5.18
C ARG A 189 8.13 -21.78 5.44
N PRO A 190 7.41 -22.17 6.51
CA PRO A 190 6.13 -21.56 6.82
C PRO A 190 6.35 -20.22 7.53
N TYR A 191 5.65 -19.21 7.05
CA TYR A 191 5.64 -17.86 7.62
C TYR A 191 4.21 -17.42 7.90
N LEU A 192 4.05 -16.70 9.01
CA LEU A 192 2.82 -16.00 9.31
C LEU A 192 2.97 -14.55 8.90
N ILE A 193 2.14 -14.08 7.99
CA ILE A 193 2.02 -12.68 7.62
C ILE A 193 0.77 -12.15 8.32
N HIS A 194 0.94 -11.21 9.24
CA HIS A 194 -0.12 -10.71 10.09
C HIS A 194 -0.19 -9.18 10.03
N LEU A 195 -1.37 -8.68 9.66
CA LEU A 195 -1.76 -7.29 9.80
C LEU A 195 -2.67 -7.17 11.04
N ASP A 196 -2.20 -6.48 12.07
CA ASP A 196 -3.03 -6.18 13.25
C ASP A 196 -3.90 -4.95 12.97
N PRO A 197 -5.24 -5.08 12.85
CA PRO A 197 -6.11 -3.95 12.54
C PRO A 197 -6.20 -2.90 13.66
N PHE A 198 -5.61 -3.14 14.84
CA PHE A 198 -5.79 -2.29 16.02
C PHE A 198 -4.54 -1.49 16.42
N HIS A 199 -3.43 -1.63 15.71
CA HIS A 199 -2.25 -0.79 15.93
C HIS A 199 -2.44 0.60 15.28
N GLU A 200 -2.23 1.67 16.05
CA GLU A 200 -2.26 3.06 15.57
C GLU A 200 -0.97 3.44 14.82
N SER A 201 -1.10 4.31 13.80
CA SER A 201 -0.05 4.80 12.88
C SER A 201 0.55 3.75 11.93
N GLU A 202 0.42 3.98 10.61
CA GLU A 202 1.06 3.23 9.50
C GLU A 202 1.35 1.75 9.84
N THR A 203 0.31 0.96 10.07
CA THR A 203 0.42 -0.38 10.64
C THR A 203 1.40 -1.25 9.83
N PRO A 204 2.60 -1.54 10.38
CA PRO A 204 3.52 -2.45 9.72
C PRO A 204 2.93 -3.86 9.75
N VAL A 205 3.14 -4.60 8.67
CA VAL A 205 2.81 -6.02 8.62
C VAL A 205 3.91 -6.79 9.34
N SER A 206 3.53 -7.57 10.35
CA SER A 206 4.45 -8.43 11.10
C SER A 206 4.59 -9.78 10.39
N ILE A 207 5.83 -10.22 10.18
CA ILE A 207 6.15 -11.54 9.63
C ILE A 207 6.80 -12.37 10.73
N PHE A 208 6.23 -13.52 11.06
CA PHE A 208 6.76 -14.44 12.06
C PHE A 208 7.18 -15.76 11.43
N ASP A 209 8.19 -16.42 12.01
CA ASP A 209 8.53 -17.80 11.68
C ASP A 209 7.48 -18.71 12.31
N ALA A 210 6.67 -19.36 11.48
CA ALA A 210 5.52 -20.15 11.94
C ALA A 210 5.91 -21.59 12.30
N ARG A 211 7.17 -21.83 12.69
CA ARG A 211 7.65 -23.13 13.18
C ARG A 211 7.76 -23.12 14.69
N LEU A 212 7.18 -24.12 15.31
CA LEU A 212 7.33 -24.37 16.74
C LEU A 212 7.67 -25.82 16.97
N GLU A 213 8.81 -26.08 17.63
CA GLU A 213 9.21 -27.45 18.01
C GLU A 213 9.21 -28.44 16.82
N GLY A 214 9.58 -27.97 15.63
CA GLY A 214 9.62 -28.79 14.40
C GLY A 214 8.31 -28.93 13.64
N HIS A 215 7.23 -28.30 14.09
CA HIS A 215 5.90 -28.35 13.46
C HIS A 215 5.51 -26.99 12.91
N ARG A 216 4.70 -26.97 11.85
CA ARG A 216 4.06 -25.75 11.36
C ARG A 216 2.86 -25.38 12.24
N ILE A 217 2.87 -24.15 12.74
CA ILE A 217 1.70 -23.54 13.40
C ILE A 217 0.85 -22.84 12.33
N THR A 218 -0.45 -23.12 12.32
CA THR A 218 -1.42 -22.46 11.42
C THR A 218 -2.39 -21.64 12.25
N LEU A 219 -2.37 -20.32 12.07
CA LEU A 219 -3.13 -19.38 12.89
C LEU A 219 -4.39 -18.90 12.17
N GLY A 220 -5.44 -18.69 12.95
CA GLY A 220 -6.69 -18.04 12.53
C GLY A 220 -6.98 -16.79 13.36
N SER A 221 -7.93 -15.98 12.89
CA SER A 221 -8.42 -14.82 13.66
C SER A 221 -9.41 -15.30 14.70
N SER A 222 -9.17 -15.00 15.98
CA SER A 222 -10.06 -15.43 17.06
C SER A 222 -11.33 -14.57 17.16
N GLY A 223 -11.32 -13.37 16.58
CA GLY A 223 -12.36 -12.36 16.81
C GLY A 223 -12.32 -11.74 18.20
N LEU A 224 -11.19 -11.85 18.90
CA LEU A 224 -10.91 -11.24 20.19
C LEU A 224 -9.80 -10.21 20.07
N MET A 225 -9.79 -9.27 21.00
CA MET A 225 -8.67 -8.38 21.29
C MET A 225 -8.24 -8.60 22.75
N PHE A 226 -6.94 -8.63 22.96
CA PHE A 226 -6.28 -8.74 24.25
C PHE A 226 -5.28 -7.59 24.37
N GLU A 227 -5.42 -6.77 25.42
CA GLU A 227 -4.55 -5.59 25.66
C GLU A 227 -4.41 -4.65 24.44
N GLY A 228 -5.50 -4.44 23.69
CA GLY A 228 -5.47 -3.57 22.51
C GLY A 228 -4.91 -4.24 21.24
N ARG A 229 -4.55 -5.53 21.28
CA ARG A 229 -3.94 -6.26 20.16
C ARG A 229 -4.87 -7.35 19.64
N HIS A 230 -4.77 -7.64 18.35
CA HIS A 230 -5.53 -8.73 17.73
C HIS A 230 -5.08 -10.09 18.28
N VAL A 231 -6.02 -10.89 18.77
CA VAL A 231 -5.75 -12.24 19.25
C VAL A 231 -5.86 -13.22 18.09
N LEU A 232 -4.82 -14.01 17.91
CA LEU A 232 -4.79 -15.14 16.98
C LEU A 232 -5.05 -16.42 17.77
N TYR A 233 -5.55 -17.45 17.09
CA TYR A 233 -5.64 -18.77 17.69
C TYR A 233 -4.97 -19.81 16.81
N ASP A 234 -4.24 -20.73 17.43
CA ASP A 234 -3.70 -21.90 16.74
C ASP A 234 -4.85 -22.86 16.44
N ARG A 235 -5.03 -23.17 15.16
CA ARG A 235 -6.13 -24.02 14.73
C ARG A 235 -5.93 -25.49 15.11
N GLY A 236 -4.70 -25.93 15.36
CA GLY A 236 -4.40 -27.30 15.79
C GLY A 236 -4.70 -27.53 17.26
N THR A 237 -4.36 -26.56 18.12
CA THR A 237 -4.45 -26.72 19.59
C THR A 237 -5.44 -25.81 20.30
N GLU A 238 -6.04 -24.85 19.59
CA GLU A 238 -6.87 -23.77 20.13
C GLU A 238 -6.14 -22.86 21.15
N SER A 239 -4.80 -22.88 21.18
CA SER A 239 -4.00 -21.93 21.96
C SER A 239 -4.21 -20.50 21.44
N LEU A 240 -4.26 -19.52 22.33
CA LEU A 240 -4.44 -18.10 21.99
C LEU A 240 -3.12 -17.35 22.01
N TRP A 241 -2.91 -16.50 21.01
CA TRP A 241 -1.64 -15.85 20.72
C TRP A 241 -1.82 -14.33 20.53
N SER A 242 -0.83 -13.54 20.97
CA SER A 242 -0.78 -12.09 20.81
C SER A 242 0.63 -11.62 20.42
N ASP A 243 0.76 -10.53 19.67
CA ASP A 243 2.06 -9.95 19.28
C ASP A 243 2.61 -9.10 20.44
N GLU A 244 3.66 -9.55 21.12
CA GLU A 244 4.31 -8.83 22.23
C GLU A 244 5.46 -7.91 21.76
N GLY A 245 5.52 -7.60 20.47
CA GLY A 245 6.51 -6.70 19.87
C GLY A 245 7.77 -7.43 19.41
N ARG A 246 8.30 -8.38 20.17
CA ARG A 246 9.49 -9.18 19.77
C ARG A 246 9.17 -10.53 19.15
N GLY A 247 7.94 -11.00 19.32
CA GLY A 247 7.44 -12.26 18.79
C GLY A 247 5.96 -12.40 19.07
N LEU A 248 5.37 -13.45 18.50
CA LEU A 248 3.98 -13.81 18.76
C LEU A 248 3.97 -14.84 19.89
N VAL A 249 3.37 -14.51 21.02
CA VAL A 249 3.43 -15.33 22.25
C VAL A 249 2.06 -15.94 22.53
N ALA A 250 2.05 -17.24 22.83
CA ALA A 250 0.86 -17.92 23.33
C ALA A 250 0.63 -17.58 24.80
N PHE A 251 -0.46 -16.89 25.11
CA PHE A 251 -0.80 -16.52 26.49
C PHE A 251 -1.79 -17.51 27.14
N ALA A 252 -2.46 -18.35 26.33
CA ALA A 252 -3.39 -19.36 26.83
C ALA A 252 -3.38 -20.64 25.97
N GLY A 253 -3.80 -21.75 26.56
CA GLY A 253 -3.92 -23.06 25.89
C GLY A 253 -2.64 -23.90 25.92
N LYS A 254 -2.58 -24.94 25.09
CA LYS A 254 -1.51 -25.96 25.10
C LYS A 254 -0.11 -25.37 24.94
N TYR A 255 0.03 -24.33 24.13
CA TYR A 255 1.32 -23.69 23.85
C TYR A 255 1.62 -22.49 24.75
N LYS A 256 0.89 -22.27 25.86
CA LYS A 256 1.15 -21.15 26.76
C LYS A 256 2.64 -20.98 27.10
N GLY A 257 3.14 -19.75 26.96
CA GLY A 257 4.54 -19.36 27.17
C GLY A 257 5.48 -19.66 26.00
N LYS A 258 5.00 -20.25 24.91
CA LYS A 258 5.78 -20.43 23.67
C LYS A 258 5.69 -19.19 22.81
N GLU A 259 6.73 -18.97 21.99
CA GLU A 259 6.89 -17.80 21.15
C GLU A 259 7.21 -18.23 19.71
N LEU A 260 6.54 -17.61 18.73
CA LEU A 260 6.94 -17.61 17.33
C LEU A 260 7.82 -16.36 17.09
N PRO A 261 9.09 -16.52 16.69
CA PRO A 261 10.00 -15.40 16.51
C PRO A 261 9.52 -14.43 15.43
N LEU A 262 9.62 -13.13 15.70
CA LEU A 262 9.48 -12.10 14.67
C LEU A 262 10.65 -12.19 13.69
N VAL A 263 10.34 -12.29 12.40
CA VAL A 263 11.33 -12.23 11.32
C VAL A 263 11.59 -10.77 10.96
N THR A 264 10.53 -10.02 10.65
CA THR A 264 10.63 -8.62 10.29
C THR A 264 9.27 -7.94 10.36
N ARG A 265 9.28 -6.60 10.35
CA ARG A 265 8.11 -5.75 10.14
C ARG A 265 8.31 -4.94 8.87
N VAL A 266 7.29 -4.94 8.01
CA VAL A 266 7.35 -4.23 6.73
C VAL A 266 6.22 -3.21 6.64
N SER A 267 6.58 -1.97 6.30
CA SER A 267 5.60 -0.94 5.98
C SER A 267 5.10 -1.11 4.55
N ALA A 268 3.91 -0.60 4.27
CA ALA A 268 3.38 -0.59 2.92
C ALA A 268 4.24 0.33 2.02
N VAL A 269 4.55 -0.15 0.82
CA VAL A 269 5.20 0.62 -0.25
C VAL A 269 4.29 0.67 -1.46
N ALA A 270 4.49 1.64 -2.35
CA ALA A 270 3.72 1.69 -3.60
C ALA A 270 4.03 0.46 -4.47
N TRP A 271 3.02 -0.05 -5.15
CA TRP A 271 3.13 -1.23 -6.00
C TRP A 271 4.15 -1.05 -7.12
N ASP A 272 4.15 0.11 -7.80
CA ASP A 272 5.10 0.38 -8.88
C ASP A 272 6.55 0.33 -8.37
N ASP A 273 6.84 0.97 -7.23
CA ASP A 273 8.18 0.99 -6.64
C ASP A 273 8.66 -0.43 -6.30
N TRP A 274 7.78 -1.25 -5.73
CA TRP A 274 8.10 -2.63 -5.40
C TRP A 274 8.28 -3.50 -6.64
N ARG A 275 7.38 -3.38 -7.62
CA ARG A 275 7.40 -4.16 -8.86
C ARG A 275 8.64 -3.85 -9.70
N ASP A 276 9.02 -2.58 -9.79
CA ASP A 276 10.17 -2.15 -10.59
C ASP A 276 11.49 -2.64 -9.97
N SER A 277 11.57 -2.69 -8.64
CA SER A 277 12.72 -3.26 -7.92
C SER A 277 12.70 -4.79 -7.86
N HIS A 278 11.52 -5.42 -7.99
CA HIS A 278 11.33 -6.86 -7.89
C HIS A 278 10.41 -7.40 -9.01
N PRO A 279 10.83 -7.36 -10.28
CA PRO A 279 9.97 -7.72 -11.42
C PRO A 279 9.56 -9.19 -11.44
N GLY A 280 10.25 -10.07 -10.68
CA GLY A 280 9.93 -11.49 -10.52
C GLY A 280 9.20 -11.84 -9.22
N ALA A 281 8.68 -10.86 -8.47
CA ALA A 281 8.07 -11.11 -7.16
C ALA A 281 6.88 -12.08 -7.23
N ARG A 282 6.67 -12.81 -6.13
CA ARG A 282 5.44 -13.55 -5.83
C ARG A 282 4.36 -12.57 -5.36
N LEU A 283 3.30 -12.39 -6.11
CA LEU A 283 2.17 -11.55 -5.72
C LEU A 283 1.03 -12.39 -5.15
N LEU A 284 0.59 -12.08 -3.93
CA LEU A 284 -0.66 -12.63 -3.38
C LEU A 284 -1.87 -12.08 -4.14
N ILE A 285 -2.59 -12.96 -4.82
CA ILE A 285 -3.78 -12.59 -5.60
C ILE A 285 -5.09 -13.16 -5.04
N GLY A 286 -5.04 -13.97 -3.99
CA GLY A 286 -6.24 -14.51 -3.35
C GLY A 286 -5.95 -15.76 -2.55
N SER A 287 -6.99 -16.59 -2.37
CA SER A 287 -6.84 -17.91 -1.73
C SER A 287 -7.25 -19.02 -2.69
N VAL A 288 -6.49 -20.10 -2.66
CA VAL A 288 -6.95 -21.39 -3.20
C VAL A 288 -7.99 -21.97 -2.24
N ASP A 289 -9.05 -22.55 -2.80
CA ASP A 289 -10.12 -23.32 -2.14
C ASP A 289 -10.27 -23.12 -0.62
N ARG A 290 -11.16 -22.22 -0.21
CA ARG A 290 -11.46 -21.90 1.19
C ARG A 290 -12.17 -23.02 1.96
N LYS A 291 -12.59 -24.09 1.30
CA LYS A 291 -13.22 -25.26 1.93
C LYS A 291 -12.20 -26.34 2.27
N ARG A 292 -10.98 -26.25 1.74
CA ARG A 292 -9.91 -27.18 2.04
C ARG A 292 -9.60 -27.16 3.54
N GLY A 293 -9.31 -28.34 4.09
CA GLY A 293 -8.85 -28.48 5.47
C GLY A 293 -7.51 -27.79 5.71
N MET A 294 -7.10 -27.75 6.98
CA MET A 294 -5.83 -27.15 7.40
C MET A 294 -4.64 -27.70 6.60
N PRO A 295 -3.62 -26.88 6.31
CA PRO A 295 -2.35 -27.39 5.80
C PRO A 295 -1.78 -28.47 6.73
N PRO A 296 -1.06 -29.46 6.18
CA PRO A 296 -0.35 -30.43 7.01
C PRO A 296 0.69 -29.72 7.90
N GLU A 297 0.91 -30.29 9.08
CA GLU A 297 1.89 -29.85 10.08
C GLU A 297 3.35 -30.03 9.62
#